data_AF-A0A3B9MLM4-F1
#
_entry.id   AF-A0A3B9MLM4-F1
#
_cell.length_a   1.000
_cell.length_b   1.000
_cell.length_c   1.000
_cell.angle_alpha   90.00
_cell.angle_beta   90.00
_cell.angle_gamma   90.00
#
_symmetry.space_group_name_H-M   'P 1'
#
loop_
_entity.id
_entity.type
_entity.pdbx_description
1 polymer ?
#
loop_
_entity_poly.entity_id
_entity_poly.type
_entity_poly.pdbx_seq_one_letter_code
_entity_poly.pdbx_strand_id
1 'polypeptide(L)'
;VEGGRTIYANITKFVHMMFSHNLGEVLMIFTAIAAGWALPLLPLQILWMNLVTDVFPALALAVEPASPETMKQRPRDPSSSLLSKKLVILIAWQAAMIAALALAAYMWALQIYGPGAHSRTIALLAIIGAQLG
;
A
#
# COMPACT_ATOMS: atom_id res chain seq x y z
N VAL A 1 -26.89 5.99 -14.21
CA VAL A 1 -25.53 6.24 -14.77
C VAL A 1 -24.55 6.71 -13.69
N GLU A 2 -24.99 7.53 -12.73
CA GLU A 2 -24.20 7.95 -11.54
C GLU A 2 -23.58 6.80 -10.74
N GLY A 3 -24.38 5.79 -10.34
CA GLY A 3 -23.89 4.68 -9.51
C GLY A 3 -22.73 3.89 -10.12
N GLY A 4 -22.75 3.65 -11.43
CA GLY A 4 -21.66 2.96 -12.13
C GLY A 4 -20.35 3.75 -12.14
N ARG A 5 -20.42 5.09 -12.24
CA ARG A 5 -19.23 5.96 -12.20
C ARG A 5 -18.60 5.97 -10.80
N THR A 6 -19.43 5.98 -9.76
CA THR A 6 -18.98 5.91 -8.37
C THR A 6 -18.31 4.58 -8.06
N ILE A 7 -18.94 3.45 -8.42
CA ILE A 7 -18.37 2.11 -8.21
C ILE A 7 -17.00 2.02 -8.89
N TYR A 8 -16.88 2.48 -10.13
CA TYR A 8 -15.61 2.46 -10.85
C TYR A 8 -14.54 3.34 -10.19
N ALA A 9 -14.90 4.55 -9.73
CA ALA A 9 -13.99 5.44 -9.04
C ALA A 9 -13.47 4.80 -7.74
N ASN A 10 -14.35 4.19 -6.95
CA ASN A 10 -13.99 3.51 -5.70
C ASN A 10 -13.11 2.28 -5.98
N ILE A 11 -13.41 1.49 -7.01
CA ILE A 11 -12.54 0.37 -7.44
C ILE A 11 -11.15 0.88 -7.85
N THR A 12 -11.07 2.01 -8.57
CA THR A 12 -9.78 2.56 -8.99
C THR A 12 -8.95 3.02 -7.79
N LYS A 13 -9.57 3.67 -6.80
CA LYS A 13 -8.92 4.03 -5.53
C LYS A 13 -8.46 2.78 -4.78
N PHE A 14 -9.30 1.75 -4.71
CA PHE A 14 -9.00 0.48 -4.05
C PHE A 14 -7.82 -0.22 -4.72
N VAL A 15 -7.82 -0.33 -6.05
CA VAL A 15 -6.71 -0.91 -6.83
C VAL A 15 -5.43 -0.12 -6.59
N HIS A 16 -5.49 1.22 -6.60
CA HIS A 16 -4.31 2.03 -6.30
C HIS A 16 -3.71 1.65 -4.94
N MET A 17 -4.52 1.72 -3.88
CA MET A 17 -4.08 1.46 -2.51
C MET A 17 -3.54 0.03 -2.35
N MET A 18 -4.29 -0.97 -2.82
CA MET A 18 -3.92 -2.39 -2.71
C MET A 18 -2.60 -2.69 -3.41
N PHE A 19 -2.39 -2.16 -4.63
CA PHE A 19 -1.13 -2.39 -5.36
C PHE A 19 0.03 -1.62 -4.74
N SER A 20 -0.18 -0.39 -4.27
CA SER A 20 0.87 0.40 -3.62
C SER A 20 1.38 -0.28 -2.34
N HIS A 21 0.47 -0.79 -1.49
CA HIS A 21 0.84 -1.46 -0.23
C HIS A 21 1.57 -2.78 -0.48
N ASN A 22 0.97 -3.68 -1.27
CA ASN A 22 1.56 -4.98 -1.57
C ASN A 22 2.92 -4.85 -2.26
N LEU A 23 3.06 -3.90 -3.20
CA LEU A 23 4.35 -3.66 -3.85
C LEU A 23 5.38 -3.10 -2.87
N GLY A 24 4.99 -2.20 -1.97
CA GLY A 24 5.87 -1.66 -0.93
C GLY A 24 6.40 -2.73 0.03
N GLU A 25 5.54 -3.65 0.46
CA GLU A 25 5.91 -4.81 1.29
C GLU A 25 6.90 -5.72 0.57
N VAL A 26 6.59 -6.09 -0.67
CA VAL A 26 7.46 -6.93 -1.50
C VAL A 26 8.82 -6.25 -1.69
N LEU A 27 8.84 -4.95 -2.02
CA LEU A 27 10.10 -4.21 -2.20
C LEU A 27 10.93 -4.17 -0.92
N MET A 28 10.31 -3.95 0.25
CA MET A 28 11.00 -3.95 1.53
C MET A 28 11.62 -5.32 1.83
N ILE A 29 10.84 -6.40 1.72
CA ILE A 29 11.32 -7.76 1.98
C ILE A 29 12.40 -8.16 0.98
N PHE A 30 12.18 -7.91 -0.31
CA PHE A 30 13.15 -8.20 -1.36
C PHE A 30 14.47 -7.47 -1.12
N THR A 31 14.42 -6.18 -0.77
CA THR A 31 15.62 -5.38 -0.51
C THR A 31 16.36 -5.88 0.73
N ALA A 32 15.64 -6.23 1.80
CA ALA A 32 16.27 -6.77 3.01
C ALA A 32 16.99 -8.10 2.72
N ILE A 33 16.37 -8.99 1.93
CA ILE A 33 16.99 -10.25 1.49
C ILE A 33 18.22 -9.97 0.61
N ALA A 34 18.09 -9.07 -0.37
CA ALA A 34 19.19 -8.70 -1.27
C ALA A 34 20.37 -8.07 -0.52
N ALA A 35 20.12 -7.34 0.56
CA ALA A 35 21.13 -6.75 1.45
C ALA A 35 21.71 -7.75 2.47
N GLY A 36 21.22 -9.00 2.51
CA GLY A 36 21.65 -10.01 3.49
C GLY A 36 21.19 -9.73 4.92
N TRP A 37 20.15 -8.92 5.10
CA TRP A 37 19.61 -8.62 6.42
C TRP A 37 18.70 -9.74 6.91
N ALA A 38 18.49 -9.79 8.23
CA ALA A 38 17.43 -10.61 8.79
C ALA A 38 16.07 -10.16 8.25
N LEU A 39 15.10 -11.07 8.20
CA LEU A 39 13.77 -10.74 7.70
C LEU A 39 13.12 -9.66 8.60
N PRO A 40 12.71 -8.51 8.01
CA PRO A 40 12.11 -7.39 8.73
C PRO A 40 10.73 -7.75 9.29
N LEU A 41 10.00 -8.61 8.58
CA LEU A 41 8.68 -9.08 8.96
C LEU A 41 8.61 -10.60 8.88
N LEU A 42 7.87 -11.20 9.81
CA LEU A 42 7.49 -12.61 9.74
C LEU A 42 6.28 -12.80 8.83
N PRO A 43 6.11 -13.97 8.19
CA PRO A 43 4.92 -14.25 7.37
C PRO A 43 3.59 -14.00 8.11
N LEU A 44 3.52 -14.36 9.39
CA LEU A 44 2.34 -14.11 10.21
C LEU A 44 2.06 -12.61 10.43
N GLN A 45 3.11 -11.80 10.55
CA GLN A 45 2.98 -10.34 10.70
C GLN A 45 2.43 -9.70 9.42
N ILE A 46 2.85 -10.18 8.25
CA ILE A 46 2.35 -9.72 6.95
C ILE A 46 0.86 -10.09 6.82
N LEU A 47 0.49 -11.34 7.11
CA LEU A 47 -0.92 -11.77 7.02
C LEU A 47 -1.83 -10.96 7.95
N TRP A 48 -1.41 -10.75 9.19
CA TRP A 48 -2.16 -9.95 10.14
C TRP A 48 -2.27 -8.48 9.71
N MET A 49 -1.16 -7.91 9.23
CA MET A 49 -1.13 -6.53 8.73
C MET A 49 -2.13 -6.37 7.59
N ASN A 50 -2.01 -7.15 6.51
CA ASN A 50 -2.82 -6.97 5.30
C ASN A 50 -4.31 -7.21 5.60
N LEU A 51 -4.63 -8.13 6.52
CA LEU A 51 -6.00 -8.31 7.00
C LEU A 51 -6.54 -7.03 7.64
N VAL A 52 -5.75 -6.32 8.43
CA VAL A 52 -6.19 -5.07 9.07
C VAL A 52 -6.12 -3.91 8.08
N THR A 53 -4.99 -3.69 7.41
CA THR A 53 -4.74 -2.50 6.59
C THR A 53 -5.50 -2.51 5.27
N ASP A 54 -5.82 -3.66 4.69
CA ASP A 54 -6.53 -3.71 3.41
C ASP A 54 -8.05 -3.92 3.57
N VAL A 55 -8.51 -4.73 4.54
CA VAL A 55 -9.95 -5.05 4.67
C VAL A 55 -10.76 -3.84 5.15
N PHE A 56 -10.27 -3.10 6.15
CA PHE A 56 -11.03 -1.95 6.68
C PHE A 56 -11.26 -0.86 5.63
N PRO A 57 -10.25 -0.40 4.87
CA PRO A 57 -10.47 0.55 3.78
C PRO A 57 -11.31 -0.03 2.64
N ALA A 58 -11.17 -1.32 2.31
CA ALA A 58 -12.01 -1.97 1.30
C ALA A 58 -13.49 -1.90 1.67
N LEU A 59 -13.83 -2.20 2.92
CA LEU A 59 -15.19 -2.09 3.44
C LEU A 59 -15.67 -0.63 3.44
N ALA A 60 -14.82 0.31 3.85
CA ALA A 60 -15.15 1.74 3.83
C ALA A 60 -15.45 2.26 2.42
N LEU A 61 -14.63 1.88 1.43
CA LEU A 61 -14.81 2.24 0.02
C LEU A 61 -16.06 1.61 -0.61
N ALA A 62 -16.50 0.45 -0.11
CA ALA A 62 -17.70 -0.23 -0.60
C ALA A 62 -19.00 0.52 -0.23
N VAL A 63 -18.99 1.27 0.88
CA VAL A 63 -20.13 2.08 1.35
C VAL A 63 -19.96 3.58 1.07
N GLU A 64 -18.85 4.00 0.46
CA GLU A 64 -18.58 5.42 0.17
C GLU A 64 -19.63 5.97 -0.82
N PRO A 65 -20.41 7.01 -0.43
CA PRO A 65 -21.45 7.57 -1.28
C PRO A 65 -20.87 8.29 -2.51
N ALA A 66 -21.70 8.45 -3.54
CA ALA A 66 -21.30 9.10 -4.78
C ALA A 66 -20.82 10.53 -4.54
N SER A 67 -19.56 10.83 -4.88
CA SER A 67 -19.06 12.21 -4.80
C SER A 67 -19.75 13.08 -5.88
N PRO A 68 -20.25 14.28 -5.56
CA PRO A 68 -20.87 15.17 -6.55
C PRO A 68 -19.92 15.57 -7.69
N GLU A 69 -18.62 15.61 -7.40
CA GLU A 69 -17.54 15.92 -8.34
C GLU A 69 -17.32 14.82 -9.41
N THR A 70 -17.70 13.56 -9.12
CA THR A 70 -17.60 12.45 -10.09
C THR A 70 -18.40 12.74 -11.35
N MET A 71 -19.46 13.55 -11.25
CA MET A 71 -20.34 13.90 -12.37
C MET A 71 -19.77 15.00 -13.27
N LYS A 72 -18.84 15.83 -12.76
CA LYS A 72 -18.15 16.89 -13.52
C LYS A 72 -16.97 16.37 -14.33
N GLN A 73 -16.46 15.17 -14.03
CA GLN A 73 -15.39 14.55 -14.81
C GLN A 73 -15.91 14.14 -16.19
N ARG A 74 -15.07 14.15 -17.22
CA ARG A 74 -15.48 13.74 -18.58
C ARG A 74 -15.92 12.26 -18.59
N PRO A 75 -16.94 11.88 -19.38
CA PRO A 75 -17.32 10.48 -19.57
C PRO A 75 -16.09 9.67 -20.01
N ARG A 76 -15.85 8.55 -19.35
CA ARG A 76 -14.69 7.70 -19.62
C ARG A 76 -14.85 6.99 -20.95
N ASP A 77 -13.75 6.87 -21.68
CA ASP A 77 -13.67 6.03 -22.87
C ASP A 77 -13.65 4.54 -22.43
N PRO A 78 -14.62 3.72 -22.86
CA PRO A 78 -14.67 2.29 -22.51
C PRO A 78 -13.44 1.49 -22.96
N SER A 79 -12.63 2.02 -23.89
CA SER A 79 -11.37 1.40 -24.34
C SER A 79 -10.17 1.67 -23.43
N SER A 80 -10.30 2.56 -22.44
CA SER A 80 -9.21 2.92 -21.55
C SER A 80 -8.93 1.85 -20.49
N SER A 81 -7.67 1.45 -20.35
CA SER A 81 -7.21 0.51 -19.30
C SER A 81 -7.44 1.08 -17.90
N LEU A 82 -7.85 0.23 -16.95
CA LEU A 82 -7.98 0.59 -15.54
C LEU A 82 -6.63 1.02 -14.96
N LEU A 83 -5.56 0.34 -15.35
CA LEU A 83 -4.17 0.70 -15.04
C LEU A 83 -3.63 1.67 -16.08
N SER A 84 -4.03 2.95 -15.97
CA SER A 84 -3.42 4.00 -16.79
C SER A 84 -1.93 4.17 -16.44
N LYS A 85 -1.11 4.62 -17.40
CA LYS A 85 0.33 4.88 -17.14
C LYS A 85 0.54 5.80 -15.93
N LYS A 86 -0.32 6.81 -15.76
CA LYS A 86 -0.29 7.72 -14.60
C LYS A 86 -0.52 6.97 -13.29
N LEU A 87 -1.49 6.06 -13.26
CA LEU A 87 -1.79 5.25 -12.08
C LEU A 87 -0.64 4.31 -11.73
N VAL A 88 -0.03 3.67 -12.73
CA VAL A 88 1.14 2.78 -12.51
C VAL A 88 2.33 3.55 -11.95
N ILE A 89 2.61 4.75 -12.46
CA ILE A 89 3.69 5.61 -11.92
C ILE A 89 3.39 5.99 -10.46
N LEU A 90 2.13 6.32 -10.15
CA LEU A 90 1.72 6.68 -8.80
C LEU A 90 1.87 5.50 -7.82
N ILE A 91 1.44 4.30 -8.24
CA ILE A 91 1.64 3.05 -7.50
C ILE A 91 3.12 2.81 -7.21
N ALA A 92 3.96 2.89 -8.25
CA ALA A 92 5.39 2.63 -8.12
C ALA A 92 6.07 3.65 -7.19
N TRP A 93 5.71 4.93 -7.30
CA TRP A 93 6.22 5.98 -6.44
C TRP A 93 5.83 5.76 -4.97
N GLN A 94 4.55 5.48 -4.71
CA GLN A 94 4.06 5.25 -3.35
C GLN A 94 4.68 3.98 -2.74
N ALA A 95 4.77 2.89 -3.51
CA ALA A 95 5.41 1.65 -3.07
C ALA A 95 6.88 1.86 -2.72
N ALA A 96 7.62 2.61 -3.54
CA ALA A 96 9.01 2.95 -3.26
C ALA A 96 9.16 3.80 -1.99
N MET A 97 8.26 4.76 -1.77
CA MET A 97 8.25 5.59 -0.56
C MET A 97 7.98 4.76 0.70
N ILE A 98 6.96 3.89 0.68
CA ILE A 98 6.63 2.99 1.80
C ILE A 98 7.82 2.08 2.12
N ALA A 99 8.39 1.45 1.09
CA ALA A 99 9.54 0.56 1.26
C ALA A 99 10.75 1.32 1.82
N ALA A 100 11.07 2.51 1.30
CA ALA A 100 12.20 3.30 1.75
C ALA A 100 12.08 3.72 3.23
N LEU A 101 10.90 4.19 3.65
CA LEU A 101 10.65 4.58 5.03
C LEU A 101 10.76 3.37 5.98
N ALA A 102 10.14 2.25 5.62
CA ALA A 102 10.18 1.04 6.44
C ALA A 102 11.60 0.45 6.52
N LEU A 103 12.34 0.44 5.41
CA LEU A 103 13.73 -0.01 5.37
C LEU A 103 14.66 0.90 6.18
N ALA A 104 14.48 2.22 6.11
CA ALA A 104 15.27 3.17 6.90
C ALA A 104 15.06 2.95 8.40
N ALA A 105 13.80 2.79 8.82
CA ALA A 105 13.47 2.48 10.21
C ALA A 105 14.03 1.12 10.65
N TYR A 106 13.95 0.10 9.78
CA TYR A 106 14.49 -1.22 10.07
C TYR A 106 16.02 -1.22 10.17
N MET A 107 16.71 -0.54 9.26
CA MET A 107 18.16 -0.41 9.26
C MET A 107 18.64 0.28 10.54
N TRP A 108 17.98 1.37 10.94
CA TRP A 108 18.24 2.05 12.20
C TRP A 108 18.04 1.13 13.41
N ALA A 109 16.94 0.37 13.42
CA ALA A 109 16.65 -0.57 14.50
C ALA A 109 17.66 -1.73 14.56
N LEU A 110 18.13 -2.22 13.41
CA LEU A 110 19.17 -3.25 13.34
C LEU A 110 20.51 -2.75 13.91
N GLN A 111 20.86 -1.48 13.69
CA GLN A 111 22.11 -0.92 14.23
C GLN A 111 22.07 -0.77 15.76
N ILE A 112 20.89 -0.49 16.34
CA ILE A 112 20.75 -0.25 17.79
C ILE A 112 20.49 -1.54 18.55
N TYR A 113 19.55 -2.36 18.09
CA TYR A 113 19.05 -3.52 18.84
C TYR A 113 19.54 -4.86 18.29
N GLY A 114 20.19 -4.85 17.12
CA GLY A 114 20.55 -6.06 16.39
C GLY A 114 19.35 -6.81 15.81
N PRO A 115 19.59 -7.97 15.16
CA PRO A 115 18.54 -8.82 14.65
C PRO A 115 17.70 -9.40 15.78
N GLY A 116 16.39 -9.17 15.77
CA GLY A 116 15.50 -9.71 16.79
C GLY A 116 14.11 -9.11 16.79
N ALA A 117 13.31 -9.48 17.79
CA ALA A 117 11.92 -9.04 17.92
C ALA A 117 11.77 -7.51 17.93
N HIS A 118 12.69 -6.79 18.58
CA HIS A 118 12.65 -5.33 18.67
C HIS A 118 12.76 -4.67 17.28
N SER A 119 13.74 -5.09 16.48
CA SER A 119 13.93 -4.59 15.11
C SER A 119 12.71 -4.85 14.22
N ARG A 120 12.08 -6.04 14.36
CA ARG A 120 10.88 -6.41 13.59
C ARG A 120 9.67 -5.60 14.00
N THR A 121 9.48 -5.36 15.30
CA THR A 121 8.38 -4.52 15.78
C THR A 121 8.51 -3.08 15.28
N ILE A 122 9.73 -2.54 15.24
CA ILE A 122 9.96 -1.20 14.67
C ILE A 122 9.67 -1.18 13.17
N ALA A 123 10.13 -2.18 12.41
CA ALA A 123 9.80 -2.32 10.99
C ALA A 123 8.28 -2.42 10.75
N LEU A 124 7.59 -3.22 11.58
CA LEU A 124 6.14 -3.40 11.54
C LEU A 124 5.40 -2.07 11.77
N LEU A 125 5.79 -1.31 12.79
CA LEU A 125 5.16 -0.02 13.07
C LEU A 125 5.47 1.02 11.99
N ALA A 126 6.70 1.00 11.44
CA ALA A 126 7.10 1.92 10.38
C ALA A 126 6.31 1.70 9.09
N ILE A 127 6.14 0.44 8.66
CA ILE A 127 5.38 0.15 7.44
C ILE A 127 3.88 0.43 7.62
N ILE A 128 3.30 0.08 8.77
CA ILE A 128 1.90 0.42 9.08
C ILE A 128 1.70 1.94 9.09
N GLY A 129 2.60 2.68 9.72
CA GLY A 129 2.56 4.15 9.74
C GLY A 129 2.66 4.75 8.33
N ALA A 130 3.52 4.18 7.47
CA ALA A 130 3.67 4.63 6.09
C ALA A 130 2.48 4.27 5.18
N GLN A 131 1.71 3.23 5.50
CA GLN A 131 0.51 2.84 4.76
C GLN A 131 -0.72 3.68 5.17
N LEU A 132 -0.78 4.15 6.42
CA LEU A 132 -1.92 4.91 6.95
C LEU A 132 -1.81 6.43 6.79
N GLY A 133 -0.60 6.96 6.58
CA GLY A 133 -0.34 8.40 6.37
C GLY A 133 -0.42 8.80 4.91
#